data_AF-A0A814PVW8-F1
#
_entry.id   AF-A0A814PVW8-F1
#
_cell.length_a   1.000
_cell.length_b   1.000
_cell.length_c   1.000
_cell.angle_alpha   90.00
_cell.angle_beta   90.00
_cell.angle_gamma   90.00
#
_symmetry.space_group_name_H-M   'P 1'
#
loop_
_entity.id
_entity.type
_entity.pdbx_description
1 polymer ?
#
loop_
_entity_poly.entity_id
_entity_poly.type
_entity_poly.pdbx_seq_one_letter_code
_entity_poly.pdbx_strand_id
1 'polypeptide(L)'
;MYFIPKPHKKGTPLRPILNTIHAATKQISQFLDKSIRPLFDRFVRQTMFVDGADLLDRLQKYIQKGYFNASTLFITFDITNLYTMLPQEESLAILAEFLRVHNCERVNGLSIDTIVELARVVL
;
A
#
# COMPACT_ATOMS: atom_id res chain seq x y z
N MET A 1 14.72 10.61 -14.63
CA MET A 1 13.28 10.93 -14.44
C MET A 1 12.65 11.07 -15.82
N TYR A 2 11.42 10.61 -16.00
CA TYR A 2 10.67 10.78 -17.26
C TYR A 2 9.19 11.02 -16.98
N PHE A 3 8.41 11.39 -17.98
CA PHE A 3 6.99 11.73 -17.84
C PHE A 3 6.11 10.81 -18.68
N ILE A 4 4.96 10.38 -18.13
CA ILE A 4 3.94 9.61 -18.84
C ILE A 4 2.66 10.45 -18.95
N PRO A 5 2.11 10.69 -20.15
CA PRO A 5 0.87 11.45 -20.31
C PRO A 5 -0.34 10.68 -19.76
N LYS A 6 -1.32 11.41 -19.21
CA LYS A 6 -2.62 10.88 -18.80
C LYS A 6 -3.71 11.27 -19.81
N PRO A 7 -3.88 10.52 -20.92
CA PRO A 7 -4.79 10.90 -22.01
C PRO A 7 -6.27 10.93 -21.59
N HIS A 8 -6.62 10.22 -20.52
CA HIS A 8 -7.98 10.18 -19.96
C HIS A 8 -8.32 11.40 -19.08
N LYS A 9 -7.42 12.38 -18.90
CA LYS A 9 -7.67 13.60 -18.12
C LYS A 9 -7.62 14.85 -19.02
N LYS A 10 -8.49 15.82 -18.77
CA LYS A 10 -8.55 17.09 -19.52
C LYS A 10 -7.18 17.78 -19.53
N GLY A 11 -6.72 18.20 -20.71
CA GLY A 11 -5.42 18.85 -20.88
C GLY A 11 -4.22 17.90 -20.85
N THR A 12 -4.45 16.57 -20.82
CA THR A 12 -3.42 15.52 -20.88
C THR A 12 -2.24 15.77 -19.93
N PRO A 13 -2.49 15.93 -18.62
CA PRO A 13 -1.44 16.21 -17.66
C PRO A 13 -0.41 15.08 -17.63
N LEU A 14 0.84 15.45 -17.35
CA LEU A 14 1.97 14.52 -17.28
C LEU A 14 2.10 13.93 -15.86
N ARG A 15 2.34 12.62 -15.76
CA ARG A 15 2.74 11.96 -14.52
C ARG A 15 4.27 11.88 -14.48
N PRO A 16 4.95 12.54 -13.54
CA PRO A 16 6.37 12.30 -13.33
C PRO A 16 6.62 10.86 -12.84
N ILE A 17 7.63 10.21 -13.39
CA ILE A 17 8.11 8.88 -12.98
C ILE A 17 9.60 8.96 -12.66
N LEU A 18 9.95 8.53 -11.45
CA LEU A 18 11.33 8.36 -11.04
C LEU A 18 11.85 7.03 -11.60
N ASN A 19 12.96 7.09 -12.34
CA ASN A 19 13.68 5.90 -12.74
C ASN A 19 14.68 5.57 -11.64
N THR A 20 14.39 4.53 -10.84
CA THR A 20 15.23 4.08 -9.71
C THR A 20 16.10 2.88 -10.08
N ILE A 21 16.26 2.59 -11.39
CA ILE A 21 17.20 1.58 -11.87
C ILE A 21 18.62 2.01 -11.43
N HIS A 22 19.28 1.15 -10.63
CA HIS A 22 20.58 1.39 -9.97
C HIS A 22 20.60 2.48 -8.88
N ALA A 23 19.45 2.88 -8.32
CA ALA A 23 19.44 3.77 -7.16
C ALA A 23 20.15 3.12 -5.95
N ALA A 24 20.89 3.92 -5.17
CA ALA A 24 21.60 3.47 -3.97
C ALA A 24 20.66 2.81 -2.95
N THR A 25 19.40 3.25 -2.90
CA THR A 25 18.37 2.78 -1.97
C THR A 25 17.61 1.54 -2.45
N LYS A 26 17.87 1.06 -3.68
CA LYS A 26 17.12 -0.04 -4.29
C LYS A 26 17.15 -1.32 -3.45
N GLN A 27 18.33 -1.67 -2.92
CA GLN A 27 18.48 -2.90 -2.12
C GLN A 27 17.74 -2.80 -0.78
N ILE A 28 17.76 -1.62 -0.15
CA ILE A 28 17.02 -1.36 1.10
C ILE A 28 15.52 -1.46 0.84
N SER A 29 15.03 -0.85 -0.24
CA SER A 29 13.61 -0.91 -0.63
C SER A 29 13.17 -2.37 -0.88
N GLN A 30 13.98 -3.16 -1.59
CA GLN A 30 13.70 -4.58 -1.82
C GLN A 30 13.72 -5.42 -0.54
N PHE A 31 14.64 -5.12 0.38
CA PHE A 31 14.69 -5.79 1.67
C PHE A 31 13.45 -5.48 2.51
N LEU A 32 13.05 -4.21 2.59
CA LEU A 32 11.86 -3.78 3.31
C LEU A 32 10.58 -4.41 2.73
N ASP A 33 10.44 -4.42 1.40
CA ASP A 33 9.30 -5.06 0.74
C ASP A 33 9.19 -6.55 1.12
N LYS A 34 10.30 -7.30 1.00
CA LYS A 34 10.34 -8.71 1.42
C LYS A 34 10.05 -8.93 2.91
N SER A 35 10.42 -7.97 3.75
CA SER A 35 10.27 -8.07 5.20
C SER A 35 8.86 -7.72 5.67
N ILE A 36 8.25 -6.70 5.07
CA ILE A 36 6.95 -6.15 5.47
C ILE A 36 5.80 -6.87 4.75
N ARG A 37 6.00 -7.31 3.50
CA ARG A 37 4.94 -7.92 2.68
C ARG A 37 4.23 -9.10 3.36
N PRO A 38 4.93 -10.05 4.02
CA PRO A 38 4.25 -11.14 4.73
C PRO A 38 3.34 -10.65 5.86
N LEU A 39 3.71 -9.56 6.54
CA LEU A 39 2.89 -8.95 7.59
C LEU A 39 1.65 -8.29 7.00
N PHE A 40 1.80 -7.56 5.90
CA PHE A 40 0.68 -6.99 5.15
C PHE A 40 -0.31 -8.07 4.70
N ASP A 41 0.19 -9.16 4.09
CA ASP A 41 -0.64 -10.26 3.61
C ASP A 41 -1.34 -10.99 4.77
N ARG A 42 -0.73 -11.02 5.97
CA ARG A 42 -1.34 -11.63 7.16
C ARG A 42 -2.42 -10.76 7.79
N PHE A 43 -2.16 -9.47 7.98
CA PHE A 43 -2.99 -8.61 8.81
C PHE A 43 -3.96 -7.72 8.02
N VAL A 44 -3.59 -7.33 6.81
CA VAL A 44 -4.34 -6.33 6.02
C VAL A 44 -5.12 -6.96 4.87
N ARG A 45 -4.73 -8.17 4.41
CA ARG A 45 -5.37 -8.84 3.27
C ARG A 45 -6.90 -8.99 3.40
N GLN A 46 -7.41 -9.13 4.62
CA GLN A 46 -8.84 -9.31 4.86
C GLN A 46 -9.66 -8.03 4.61
N THR A 47 -9.06 -6.84 4.75
CA THR A 47 -9.74 -5.55 4.60
C THR A 47 -9.52 -4.88 3.25
N MET A 48 -8.66 -5.45 2.40
CA MET A 48 -8.32 -4.91 1.08
C MET A 48 -8.55 -5.92 -0.05
N PHE A 49 -8.84 -5.40 -1.24
CA PHE A 49 -8.85 -6.15 -2.49
C PHE A 49 -7.51 -5.94 -3.21
N VAL A 50 -6.93 -7.01 -3.75
CA VAL A 50 -5.64 -6.92 -4.46
C VAL A 50 -5.81 -6.58 -5.93
N ASP A 51 -6.84 -7.12 -6.56
CA ASP A 51 -7.16 -6.89 -7.96
C ASP A 51 -8.65 -7.11 -8.22
N GLY A 52 -9.05 -6.99 -9.49
CA GLY A 52 -10.44 -7.20 -9.91
C GLY A 52 -10.94 -8.64 -9.70
N ALA A 53 -10.07 -9.65 -9.81
CA ALA A 53 -10.46 -11.04 -9.61
C ALA A 53 -10.73 -11.31 -8.11
N ASP A 54 -9.84 -10.85 -7.22
CA ASP A 54 -10.03 -10.92 -5.77
C ASP A 54 -11.30 -10.20 -5.31
N LEU A 55 -11.63 -9.06 -5.94
CA LEU A 55 -12.89 -8.36 -5.71
C LEU A 55 -14.11 -9.21 -6.10
N LEU A 56 -14.12 -9.77 -7.31
CA LEU A 56 -15.23 -10.58 -7.80
C LEU A 56 -15.44 -11.83 -6.94
N ASP A 57 -14.37 -12.53 -6.59
CA ASP A 57 -14.43 -13.73 -5.75
C ASP A 57 -15.02 -13.42 -4.36
N ARG A 58 -14.62 -12.30 -3.76
CA ARG A 58 -15.13 -11.88 -2.45
C ARG A 58 -16.57 -11.39 -2.53
N LEU A 59 -16.95 -10.68 -3.59
CA LEU A 59 -18.32 -10.26 -3.82
C LEU A 59 -19.24 -11.49 -4.02
N GLN A 60 -18.77 -12.51 -4.74
CA GLN A 60 -19.52 -13.75 -4.90
C GLN A 60 -19.74 -14.46 -3.55
N LYS A 61 -18.71 -14.51 -2.69
CA LYS A 61 -18.85 -15.03 -1.31
C LYS A 61 -19.83 -14.20 -0.48
N TYR A 62 -19.83 -12.88 -0.63
CA TYR A 62 -20.78 -11.98 0.04
C TYR A 62 -22.23 -12.27 -0.40
N ILE A 63 -22.44 -12.50 -1.70
CA ILE A 63 -23.73 -12.92 -2.27
C ILE A 63 -24.16 -14.29 -1.75
N GLN A 64 -23.26 -15.29 -1.75
CA GLN A 64 -23.55 -16.64 -1.25
C GLN A 64 -23.94 -16.67 0.23
N LYS A 65 -23.43 -15.73 1.03
CA LYS A 65 -23.83 -15.54 2.43
C LYS A 65 -25.20 -14.87 2.61
N GLY A 66 -25.85 -14.45 1.53
CA GLY A 66 -27.14 -13.77 1.57
C GLY A 66 -27.07 -12.29 2.01
N TYR A 67 -25.87 -11.72 2.10
CA TYR A 67 -25.70 -10.33 2.53
C TYR A 67 -26.00 -9.32 1.42
N PHE A 68 -26.03 -9.78 0.16
CA PHE A 68 -26.36 -8.95 -0.98
C PHE A 68 -27.89 -8.87 -1.15
N ASN A 69 -28.45 -7.68 -0.98
CA ASN A 69 -29.90 -7.45 -1.03
C ASN A 69 -30.24 -6.05 -1.56
N ALA A 70 -31.53 -5.76 -1.72
CA ALA A 70 -32.03 -4.52 -2.29
C ALA A 70 -31.62 -3.24 -1.53
N SER A 71 -31.21 -3.36 -0.26
CA SER A 71 -30.71 -2.24 0.55
C SER A 71 -29.18 -2.09 0.52
N THR A 72 -28.47 -2.95 -0.22
CA THR A 72 -27.01 -2.87 -0.34
C THR A 72 -26.61 -1.63 -1.14
N LEU A 73 -25.80 -0.77 -0.53
CA LEU A 73 -25.28 0.44 -1.16
C LEU A 73 -23.81 0.26 -1.57
N PHE A 74 -23.49 0.65 -2.79
CA PHE A 74 -22.11 0.78 -3.24
C PHE A 74 -21.69 2.24 -3.15
N ILE A 75 -20.56 2.48 -2.48
CA ILE A 75 -20.00 3.81 -2.30
C ILE A 75 -18.58 3.78 -2.86
N THR A 76 -18.25 4.80 -3.66
CA THR A 76 -16.93 4.97 -4.25
C THR A 76 -16.30 6.25 -3.76
N PHE A 77 -15.05 6.17 -3.32
CA PHE A 77 -14.21 7.32 -3.01
C PHE A 77 -12.93 7.25 -3.86
N ASP A 78 -12.52 8.39 -4.43
CA ASP A 78 -11.26 8.50 -5.17
C ASP A 78 -10.30 9.41 -4.42
N ILE A 79 -9.11 8.89 -4.08
CA ILE A 79 -8.07 9.68 -3.41
C ILE A 79 -7.15 10.26 -4.48
N THR A 80 -7.22 11.58 -4.66
CA THR A 80 -6.34 12.26 -5.61
C THR A 80 -4.91 12.37 -5.06
N ASN A 81 -3.92 12.18 -5.94
CA ASN A 81 -2.50 12.44 -5.65
C ASN A 81 -1.92 11.68 -4.42
N LEU A 82 -2.47 10.50 -4.09
CA LEU A 82 -2.11 9.69 -2.92
C LEU A 82 -0.60 9.66 -2.63
N TYR A 83 0.22 9.23 -3.60
CA TYR A 83 1.67 9.09 -3.40
C TYR A 83 2.39 10.39 -3.07
N THR A 84 1.94 11.53 -3.61
CA THR A 84 2.60 12.83 -3.38
C THR A 84 2.07 13.55 -2.16
N MET A 85 0.94 13.10 -1.60
CA MET A 85 0.27 13.74 -0.46
C MET A 85 0.42 12.95 0.84
N LEU A 86 1.04 11.76 0.82
CA LEU A 86 1.32 10.99 2.02
C LEU A 86 2.40 11.70 2.87
N PRO A 87 2.09 12.14 4.10
CA PRO A 87 3.06 12.80 4.96
C PRO A 87 4.08 11.76 5.46
N GLN A 88 5.36 12.02 5.22
CA GLN A 88 6.42 11.03 5.45
C GLN A 88 6.54 10.64 6.93
N GLU A 89 6.61 11.62 7.85
CA GLU A 89 6.76 11.32 9.28
C GLU A 89 5.55 10.56 9.85
N GLU A 90 4.34 10.93 9.43
CA GLU A 90 3.11 10.25 9.85
C GLU A 90 3.08 8.82 9.30
N SER A 91 3.54 8.61 8.06
CA SER A 91 3.64 7.28 7.46
C SER A 91 4.62 6.38 8.23
N LEU A 92 5.75 6.93 8.68
CA LEU A 92 6.72 6.22 9.51
C LEU A 92 6.17 5.90 10.91
N ALA A 93 5.43 6.83 11.52
CA ALA A 93 4.76 6.61 12.81
C ALA A 93 3.70 5.51 12.70
N ILE A 94 2.88 5.53 11.65
CA ILE A 94 1.86 4.50 11.36
C ILE A 94 2.52 3.14 11.15
N LEU A 95 3.65 3.06 10.44
CA LEU A 95 4.41 1.80 10.30
C LEU A 95 4.86 1.25 11.66
N ALA A 96 5.42 2.10 12.51
CA ALA A 96 5.86 1.70 13.84
C ALA A 96 4.68 1.21 14.70
N GLU A 97 3.57 1.96 14.68
CA GLU A 97 2.34 1.60 15.40
C GLU A 97 1.75 0.28 14.90
N PHE A 98 1.66 0.09 13.58
CA PHE A 98 1.20 -1.15 12.96
C PHE A 98 1.99 -2.37 13.47
N LEU A 99 3.32 -2.26 13.50
CA LEU A 99 4.18 -3.34 13.99
C LEU A 99 3.95 -3.61 15.49
N ARG A 100 3.76 -2.57 16.31
CA ARG A 100 3.47 -2.71 17.76
C ARG A 100 2.11 -3.37 18.01
N VAL A 101 1.05 -2.89 17.36
CA VAL A 101 -0.33 -3.40 17.53
C VAL A 101 -0.43 -4.88 17.13
N HIS A 102 0.35 -5.30 16.14
CA HIS A 102 0.40 -6.70 15.70
C HIS A 102 1.48 -7.55 16.40
N ASN A 103 2.05 -7.07 17.51
CA ASN A 103 3.08 -7.77 18.30
C ASN A 103 4.28 -8.23 17.45
N CYS A 104 4.63 -7.46 16.42
CA CYS A 104 5.78 -7.69 15.55
C CYS A 104 6.98 -6.90 16.07
N GLU A 105 7.43 -7.23 17.29
CA GLU A 105 8.56 -6.54 17.94
C GLU A 105 9.86 -6.65 17.14
N ARG A 106 10.00 -7.74 16.38
CA ARG A 106 11.12 -7.95 15.45
C ARG A 106 10.63 -8.40 14.10
N VAL A 107 11.14 -7.76 13.05
CA VAL A 107 10.88 -8.14 11.64
C VAL A 107 12.19 -8.59 11.04
N ASN A 108 12.27 -9.87 10.65
CA ASN A 108 13.52 -10.50 10.19
C ASN A 108 14.72 -10.28 11.16
N GLY A 109 14.45 -10.30 12.46
CA GLY A 109 15.45 -10.10 13.52
C GLY A 109 15.79 -8.64 13.85
N LEU A 110 15.34 -7.69 13.04
CA LEU A 110 15.54 -6.25 13.26
C LEU A 110 14.47 -5.67 14.19
N SER A 111 14.83 -4.68 15.01
CA SER A 111 13.87 -3.94 15.83
C SER A 111 12.98 -3.04 14.98
N ILE A 112 11.82 -2.65 15.54
CA ILE A 112 10.91 -1.69 14.91
C ILE A 112 11.65 -0.39 14.55
N ASP A 113 12.48 0.14 15.44
CA ASP A 113 13.22 1.38 15.20
C ASP A 113 14.17 1.24 14.00
N THR A 114 14.84 0.09 13.86
CA THR A 114 15.69 -0.18 12.67
C THR A 114 14.86 -0.26 11.39
N ILE A 115 13.68 -0.89 11.42
CA ILE A 115 12.79 -0.95 10.26
C ILE A 115 12.32 0.46 9.86
N VAL A 116 11.98 1.30 10.83
CA VAL A 116 11.57 2.69 10.61
C VAL A 116 12.70 3.51 10.00
N GLU A 117 13.93 3.39 10.50
CA GLU A 117 15.09 4.10 9.95
C GLU A 117 15.43 3.64 8.53
N LEU A 118 15.33 2.33 8.25
CA LEU A 118 15.47 1.83 6.87
C LEU A 118 14.37 2.39 5.95
N ALA A 119 13.13 2.47 6.43
CA ALA A 119 12.01 3.03 5.67
C ALA A 119 12.20 4.53 5.38
N ARG A 120 12.71 5.28 6.37
CA ARG A 120 13.03 6.71 6.25
C ARG A 120 14.02 7.00 5.12
N VAL A 121 14.96 6.09 4.86
CA VAL A 121 15.97 6.24 3.79
C VAL A 121 15.38 6.05 2.39
N VAL A 122 14.22 5.37 2.26
CA VAL A 122 13.65 5.01 0.95
C VAL A 122 12.35 5.75 0.60
N LEU A 123 11.80 6.52 1.54
CA LEU A 123 10.59 7.34 1.40
C LEU A 123 10.92 8.79 1.08
#